data_AF-A0A023DA67-F1
#
_entry.id   AF-A0A023DA67-F1
#
_cell.length_a   1.000
_cell.length_b   1.000
_cell.length_c   1.000
_cell.angle_alpha   90.00
_cell.angle_beta   90.00
_cell.angle_gamma   90.00
#
_symmetry.space_group_name_H-M   'P 1'
#
loop_
_entity.id
_entity.type
_entity.pdbx_description
1 polymer ?
#
loop_
_entity_poly.entity_id
_entity_poly.type
_entity_poly.pdbx_seq_one_letter_code
_entity_poly.pdbx_strand_id
1 'polypeptide(L)'
;MSEIFDRTIMAELSEDGRSRRQAMLMGGAALAAAAAGSLLPGGARAGAAGKTEKPIDFLFAIYPNGTLLDFAGPNEILSLLPDTKVRFASPAGGLVTLEKGVIFGPTEKLSDVQKVDVICVPGALDLSAMMKPEILRHVRRLSETARYVTSVCTGSIILAASGVLKGKRSACHWAFLNVLKEYGAIPDPARIVKDGRFMSGGGVTAGIDFGMAIAAELRGAQAAQEVQLLVQYDPQPPFHAGNPLDAPPKIRDAVFKILPGSENGLMRPIL
;
A
#
# COMPACT_ATOMS: atom_id res chain seq x y z
N MET A 1 -0.55 26.79 6.05
CA MET A 1 -0.68 27.07 4.60
C MET A 1 -0.34 25.83 3.76
N SER A 2 -0.70 24.63 4.23
CA SER A 2 -0.32 23.33 3.64
C SER A 2 -1.49 22.37 3.40
N GLU A 3 -2.73 22.78 3.67
CA GLU A 3 -3.93 21.96 3.46
C GLU A 3 -4.46 21.98 2.01
N ILE A 4 -4.05 22.97 1.21
CA ILE A 4 -4.55 23.15 -0.16
C ILE A 4 -3.81 22.24 -1.16
N PHE A 5 -2.56 21.87 -0.90
CA PHE A 5 -1.76 21.08 -1.84
C PHE A 5 -2.12 19.58 -1.87
N ASP A 6 -2.62 19.02 -0.76
CA ASP A 6 -2.87 17.57 -0.62
C ASP A 6 -4.23 17.13 -1.20
N ARG A 7 -5.25 18.00 -1.07
CA ARG A 7 -6.58 17.75 -1.68
C ARG A 7 -6.60 18.02 -3.18
N THR A 8 -5.85 19.01 -3.65
CA THR A 8 -5.89 19.44 -5.06
C THR A 8 -5.29 18.38 -5.97
N ILE A 9 -4.14 17.79 -5.62
CA ILE A 9 -3.51 16.73 -6.43
C ILE A 9 -4.40 15.48 -6.50
N MET A 10 -4.98 15.05 -5.36
CA MET A 10 -5.86 13.88 -5.33
C MET A 10 -7.20 14.11 -6.05
N ALA A 11 -7.71 15.35 -6.04
CA ALA A 11 -8.89 15.74 -6.80
C ALA A 11 -8.60 15.86 -8.31
N GLU A 12 -7.49 16.48 -8.71
CA GLU A 12 -7.05 16.63 -10.11
C GLU A 12 -6.77 15.26 -10.77
N LEU A 13 -6.08 14.35 -10.07
CA LEU A 13 -5.89 12.97 -10.52
C LEU A 13 -7.22 12.24 -10.77
N SER A 14 -8.28 12.64 -10.06
CA SER A 14 -9.59 12.03 -10.13
C SER A 14 -10.55 12.69 -11.15
N GLU A 15 -10.44 13.98 -11.44
CA GLU A 15 -11.39 14.70 -12.31
C GLU A 15 -11.10 14.49 -13.81
N ASP A 16 -9.84 14.60 -14.23
CA ASP A 16 -9.45 14.49 -15.65
C ASP A 16 -9.72 13.09 -16.23
N GLY A 17 -9.59 12.04 -15.42
CA GLY A 17 -9.88 10.66 -15.82
C GLY A 17 -11.37 10.34 -15.95
N ARG A 18 -12.25 11.00 -15.16
CA ARG A 18 -13.71 10.78 -15.19
C ARG A 18 -14.35 11.46 -16.40
N SER A 19 -13.89 12.67 -16.75
CA SER A 19 -14.46 13.50 -17.83
C SER A 19 -14.43 12.83 -19.21
N ARG A 20 -13.30 12.21 -19.58
CA ARG A 20 -13.14 11.58 -20.90
C ARG A 20 -13.98 10.31 -21.10
N ARG A 21 -14.25 9.56 -20.02
CA ARG A 21 -15.03 8.31 -20.07
C ARG A 21 -16.54 8.53 -20.11
N GLN A 22 -17.04 9.55 -19.41
CA GLN A 22 -18.45 9.93 -19.52
C GLN A 22 -18.80 10.40 -20.94
N ALA A 23 -17.86 11.05 -21.63
CA ALA A 23 -18.02 11.42 -23.04
C ALA A 23 -18.09 10.21 -24.00
N MET A 24 -17.33 9.14 -23.73
CA MET A 24 -17.35 7.91 -24.56
C MET A 24 -18.59 7.03 -24.31
N LEU A 25 -19.13 7.00 -23.09
CA LEU A 25 -20.37 6.25 -22.79
C LEU A 25 -21.62 6.82 -23.49
N MET A 26 -21.56 8.07 -23.98
CA MET A 26 -22.63 8.73 -24.73
C MET A 26 -22.49 8.58 -26.27
N GLY A 27 -21.40 8.01 -26.78
CA GLY A 27 -21.13 7.92 -28.22
C GLY A 27 -20.87 6.49 -28.68
N GLY A 28 -21.85 5.87 -29.33
CA GLY A 28 -21.78 4.50 -29.82
C GLY A 28 -20.82 4.29 -31.01
N ALA A 29 -20.06 3.19 -30.92
CA ALA A 29 -19.50 2.28 -31.94
C ALA A 29 -18.66 2.80 -33.14
N ALA A 30 -17.40 2.31 -33.25
CA ALA A 30 -16.92 1.50 -34.40
C ALA A 30 -15.50 0.91 -34.18
N LEU A 31 -15.27 -0.23 -34.83
CA LEU A 31 -14.15 -1.21 -34.77
C LEU A 31 -12.74 -0.71 -35.15
N ALA A 32 -11.70 -1.39 -34.64
CA ALA A 32 -10.56 -1.86 -35.45
C ALA A 32 -9.88 -3.09 -34.82
N ALA A 33 -9.63 -4.11 -35.65
CA ALA A 33 -8.78 -5.26 -35.34
C ALA A 33 -7.31 -4.94 -35.65
N ALA A 34 -6.37 -5.42 -34.82
CA ALA A 34 -4.97 -5.55 -35.21
C ALA A 34 -4.24 -6.68 -34.46
N ALA A 35 -3.43 -7.39 -35.24
CA ALA A 35 -2.62 -8.59 -35.02
C ALA A 35 -1.97 -8.80 -33.63
N ALA A 36 -1.99 -10.07 -33.21
CA ALA A 36 -1.16 -10.60 -32.14
C ALA A 36 0.32 -10.61 -32.56
N GLY A 37 1.09 -9.67 -32.01
CA GLY A 37 2.55 -9.70 -31.94
C GLY A 37 2.98 -9.87 -30.48
N SER A 38 4.05 -10.63 -30.26
CA SER A 38 4.72 -10.85 -28.96
C SER A 38 4.73 -9.59 -28.08
N LEU A 39 4.11 -9.66 -26.90
CA LEU A 39 3.91 -8.54 -25.95
C LEU A 39 5.12 -8.21 -25.06
N LEU A 40 6.28 -8.81 -25.29
CA LEU A 40 7.49 -8.48 -24.55
C LEU A 40 8.52 -7.85 -25.48
N PRO A 41 8.81 -6.54 -25.34
CA PRO A 41 10.11 -6.03 -25.67
C PRO A 41 11.04 -6.32 -24.50
N GLY A 42 11.98 -7.24 -24.72
CA GLY A 42 13.27 -7.15 -24.04
C GLY A 42 13.87 -5.77 -24.28
N GLY A 43 14.43 -5.20 -23.22
CA GLY A 43 15.32 -4.03 -23.17
C GLY A 43 15.27 -3.03 -24.34
N ALA A 44 14.52 -1.96 -24.16
CA ALA A 44 14.96 -0.58 -24.43
C ALA A 44 13.76 0.39 -24.24
N ARG A 45 13.85 1.30 -23.27
CA ARG A 45 13.22 2.61 -23.37
C ARG A 45 14.32 3.66 -23.31
N ALA A 46 14.68 4.19 -24.47
CA ALA A 46 15.37 5.46 -24.60
C ALA A 46 14.31 6.54 -24.81
N GLY A 47 14.32 7.60 -23.99
CA GLY A 47 13.59 8.83 -24.34
C GLY A 47 12.99 9.68 -23.21
N ALA A 48 13.74 9.99 -22.16
CA ALA A 48 13.82 11.36 -21.65
C ALA A 48 15.12 11.46 -20.84
N ALA A 49 16.09 12.22 -21.35
CA ALA A 49 17.32 12.54 -20.62
C ALA A 49 17.00 13.52 -19.48
N GLY A 50 16.26 13.07 -18.48
CA GLY A 50 16.25 13.65 -17.14
C GLY A 50 17.45 13.10 -16.37
N LYS A 51 18.02 13.89 -15.46
CA LYS A 51 19.11 13.46 -14.57
C LYS A 51 18.84 12.03 -14.09
N THR A 52 19.79 11.12 -14.25
CA THR A 52 19.68 9.75 -13.72
C THR A 52 19.45 9.87 -12.22
N GLU A 53 18.20 9.73 -11.79
CA GLU A 53 17.86 9.78 -10.38
C GLU A 53 18.49 8.56 -9.72
N LYS A 54 19.00 8.75 -8.50
CA LYS A 54 19.53 7.62 -7.75
C LYS A 54 18.43 6.54 -7.62
N PRO A 55 18.77 5.26 -7.84
CA PRO A 55 17.80 4.19 -7.67
C PRO A 55 17.16 4.21 -6.28
N ILE A 56 15.85 4.07 -6.19
CA ILE A 56 15.11 3.96 -4.92
C ILE A 56 15.20 2.53 -4.43
N ASP A 57 15.70 2.34 -3.21
CA ASP A 57 15.65 1.06 -2.49
C ASP A 57 14.35 0.96 -1.67
N PHE A 58 13.40 0.15 -2.15
CA PHE A 58 12.09 -0.08 -1.53
C PHE A 58 12.06 -1.46 -0.89
N LEU A 59 11.77 -1.55 0.41
CA LEU A 59 11.74 -2.79 1.15
C LEU A 59 10.35 -3.10 1.72
N PHE A 60 9.79 -4.24 1.35
CA PHE A 60 8.66 -4.83 2.06
C PHE A 60 9.14 -5.70 3.23
N ALA A 61 8.71 -5.37 4.44
CA ALA A 61 8.97 -6.16 5.64
C ALA A 61 7.87 -7.22 5.83
N ILE A 62 7.92 -8.30 5.04
CA ILE A 62 6.93 -9.37 5.06
C ILE A 62 7.22 -10.39 6.17
N TYR A 63 6.22 -11.15 6.60
CA TYR A 63 6.36 -12.05 7.75
C TYR A 63 5.36 -13.22 7.70
N PRO A 64 5.59 -14.29 8.48
CA PRO A 64 4.67 -15.42 8.54
C PRO A 64 3.24 -14.98 8.86
N ASN A 65 2.26 -15.61 8.22
CA ASN A 65 0.83 -15.25 8.33
C ASN A 65 0.46 -13.86 7.77
N GLY A 66 1.40 -13.17 7.11
CA GLY A 66 1.15 -11.91 6.40
C GLY A 66 0.07 -12.03 5.33
N THR A 67 -0.72 -10.97 5.13
CA THR A 67 -1.71 -10.92 4.05
C THR A 67 -1.00 -10.63 2.73
N LEU A 68 -1.02 -11.60 1.80
CA LEU A 68 -0.31 -11.50 0.50
C LEU A 68 -0.60 -10.20 -0.25
N LEU A 69 -1.88 -9.82 -0.36
CA LEU A 69 -2.29 -8.70 -1.19
C LEU A 69 -1.80 -7.35 -0.66
N ASP A 70 -1.52 -7.25 0.64
CA ASP A 70 -1.05 -6.02 1.29
C ASP A 70 0.33 -5.59 0.79
N PHE A 71 1.17 -6.53 0.36
CA PHE A 71 2.45 -6.21 -0.29
C PHE A 71 2.44 -6.51 -1.79
N ALA A 72 1.70 -7.51 -2.27
CA ALA A 72 1.65 -7.83 -3.69
C ALA A 72 1.06 -6.68 -4.51
N GLY A 73 -0.01 -6.05 -4.02
CA GLY A 73 -0.64 -4.89 -4.66
C GLY A 73 0.32 -3.73 -4.88
N PRO A 74 0.90 -3.13 -3.82
CA PRO A 74 1.88 -2.06 -3.99
C PRO A 74 3.16 -2.52 -4.71
N ASN A 75 3.61 -3.77 -4.54
CA ASN A 75 4.77 -4.30 -5.26
C ASN A 75 4.58 -4.27 -6.78
N GLU A 76 3.40 -4.68 -7.27
CA GLU A 76 3.09 -4.65 -8.70
C GLU A 76 3.28 -3.23 -9.27
N ILE A 77 2.83 -2.21 -8.52
CA ILE A 77 2.96 -0.82 -8.96
C ILE A 77 4.41 -0.33 -8.86
N LEU A 78 5.06 -0.58 -7.72
CA LEU A 78 6.36 0.02 -7.40
C LEU A 78 7.51 -0.62 -8.15
N SER A 79 7.41 -1.91 -8.49
CA SER A 79 8.42 -2.61 -9.29
C SER A 79 8.48 -2.14 -10.74
N LEU A 80 7.44 -1.48 -11.23
CA LEU A 80 7.36 -0.93 -12.58
C LEU A 80 7.89 0.52 -12.67
N LEU A 81 8.25 1.13 -11.54
CA LEU A 81 8.80 2.48 -11.53
C LEU A 81 10.25 2.52 -12.05
N PRO A 82 10.62 3.57 -12.81
CA PRO A 82 11.99 3.74 -13.28
C PRO A 82 12.95 3.87 -12.09
N ASP A 83 14.14 3.28 -12.26
CA ASP A 83 15.22 3.29 -11.27
C ASP A 83 14.73 2.88 -9.86
N THR A 84 13.95 1.82 -9.75
CA THR A 84 13.42 1.33 -8.47
C THR A 84 13.84 -0.12 -8.24
N LYS A 85 14.42 -0.39 -7.07
CA LYS A 85 14.77 -1.74 -6.61
C LYS A 85 13.82 -2.11 -5.49
N VAL A 86 12.97 -3.10 -5.75
CA VAL A 86 12.10 -3.68 -4.72
C VAL A 86 12.78 -4.89 -4.09
N ARG A 87 12.78 -4.95 -2.76
CA ARG A 87 13.35 -6.02 -1.94
C ARG A 87 12.34 -6.49 -0.91
N PHE A 88 12.55 -7.69 -0.40
CA PHE A 88 11.72 -8.30 0.61
C PHE A 88 12.60 -8.78 1.75
N ALA A 89 12.27 -8.38 2.97
CA ALA A 89 12.89 -8.90 4.18
C ALA A 89 11.85 -9.48 5.12
N SER A 90 12.26 -10.47 5.90
CA SER A 90 11.44 -11.09 6.94
C SER A 90 12.23 -11.27 8.24
N PRO A 91 11.57 -11.50 9.38
CA PRO A 91 12.26 -11.69 10.66
C PRO A 91 13.39 -12.73 10.62
N ALA A 92 13.17 -13.85 9.92
CA ALA A 92 14.11 -14.97 9.83
C ALA A 92 14.92 -15.00 8.52
N GLY A 93 14.50 -14.27 7.48
CA GLY A 93 14.98 -14.48 6.11
C GLY A 93 14.45 -15.79 5.51
N GLY A 94 14.86 -16.09 4.27
CA GLY A 94 14.47 -17.32 3.58
C GLY A 94 13.01 -17.32 3.12
N LEU A 95 12.40 -18.50 3.07
CA LEU A 95 11.01 -18.67 2.65
C LEU A 95 10.05 -18.30 3.80
N VAL A 96 8.95 -17.63 3.44
CA VAL A 96 7.93 -17.18 4.39
C VAL A 96 6.59 -17.80 4.00
N THR A 97 5.95 -18.50 4.93
CA THR A 97 4.59 -19.00 4.77
C THR A 97 3.60 -17.92 5.21
N LEU A 98 2.87 -17.37 4.25
CA LEU A 98 1.83 -16.36 4.43
C LEU A 98 0.50 -16.99 4.86
N GLU A 99 -0.51 -16.16 5.10
CA GLU A 99 -1.87 -16.68 5.29
C GLU A 99 -2.30 -17.54 4.08
N LYS A 100 -3.21 -18.49 4.32
CA LYS A 100 -3.76 -19.37 3.26
C LYS A 100 -2.71 -20.25 2.56
N GLY A 101 -1.51 -20.41 3.15
CA GLY A 101 -0.50 -21.38 2.72
C GLY A 101 0.37 -20.93 1.54
N VAL A 102 0.31 -19.66 1.13
CA VAL A 102 1.20 -19.14 0.09
C VAL A 102 2.63 -19.06 0.64
N ILE A 103 3.59 -19.60 -0.10
CA ILE A 103 5.01 -19.50 0.25
C ILE A 103 5.67 -18.46 -0.64
N PHE A 104 6.29 -17.45 -0.03
CA PHE A 104 7.00 -16.38 -0.72
C PHE A 104 8.48 -16.33 -0.32
N GLY A 105 9.36 -16.04 -1.28
CA GLY A 105 10.79 -15.82 -1.02
C GLY A 105 11.68 -16.29 -2.16
N PRO A 106 13.01 -16.30 -1.95
CA PRO A 106 13.69 -16.04 -0.69
C PRO A 106 13.65 -14.57 -0.25
N THR A 107 13.57 -14.33 1.05
CA THR A 107 13.67 -13.01 1.68
C THR A 107 15.02 -12.83 2.36
N GLU A 108 15.46 -11.58 2.45
CA GLU A 108 16.59 -11.22 3.30
C GLU A 108 16.17 -11.25 4.78
N LYS A 109 17.11 -11.45 5.69
CA LYS A 109 16.82 -11.32 7.11
C LYS A 109 16.73 -9.84 7.48
N LEU A 110 15.66 -9.45 8.17
CA LEU A 110 15.39 -8.05 8.51
C LEU A 110 16.51 -7.40 9.35
N SER A 111 17.20 -8.20 10.18
CA SER A 111 18.35 -7.75 10.96
C SER A 111 19.53 -7.31 10.09
N ASP A 112 19.65 -7.88 8.89
CA ASP A 112 20.84 -7.74 8.04
C ASP A 112 20.70 -6.52 7.12
N VAL A 113 19.48 -6.03 6.90
CA VAL A 113 19.21 -4.83 6.11
C VAL A 113 19.66 -3.59 6.89
N GLN A 114 20.65 -2.86 6.39
CA GLN A 114 21.22 -1.71 7.10
C GLN A 114 20.42 -0.41 6.91
N LYS A 115 19.98 -0.14 5.68
CA LYS A 115 19.25 1.08 5.29
C LYS A 115 18.39 0.80 4.06
N VAL A 116 17.35 1.61 3.89
CA VAL A 116 16.44 1.61 2.74
C VAL A 116 15.94 3.03 2.49
N ASP A 117 15.54 3.35 1.26
CA ASP A 117 14.92 4.65 0.98
C ASP A 117 13.44 4.63 1.38
N VAL A 118 12.76 3.50 1.18
CA VAL A 118 11.36 3.31 1.60
C VAL A 118 11.19 1.97 2.30
N ILE A 119 10.52 1.96 3.44
CA ILE A 119 10.05 0.74 4.11
C ILE A 119 8.53 0.65 4.01
N CYS A 120 8.00 -0.51 3.65
CA CYS A 120 6.58 -0.82 3.70
C CYS A 120 6.31 -2.04 4.59
N VAL A 121 5.48 -1.86 5.61
CA VAL A 121 5.02 -2.93 6.49
C VAL A 121 3.60 -3.34 6.08
N PRO A 122 3.40 -4.52 5.46
CA PRO A 122 2.06 -5.04 5.18
C PRO A 122 1.34 -5.43 6.47
N GLY A 123 0.03 -5.67 6.37
CA GLY A 123 -0.78 -6.15 7.48
C GLY A 123 -0.93 -7.68 7.50
N ALA A 124 -1.61 -8.11 8.55
CA ALA A 124 -2.11 -9.45 8.79
C ALA A 124 -3.17 -9.42 9.89
N LEU A 125 -3.91 -10.53 10.05
CA LEU A 125 -4.65 -10.76 11.29
C LEU A 125 -3.70 -11.12 12.46
N ASP A 126 -2.65 -11.88 12.16
CA ASP A 126 -1.63 -12.31 13.11
C ASP A 126 -0.34 -11.51 12.95
N LEU A 127 -0.05 -10.65 13.93
CA LEU A 127 1.11 -9.77 13.97
C LEU A 127 2.22 -10.33 14.87
N SER A 128 2.04 -11.52 15.47
CA SER A 128 2.92 -12.06 16.52
C SER A 128 4.38 -12.19 16.08
N ALA A 129 4.62 -12.53 14.81
CA ALA A 129 5.95 -12.61 14.23
C ALA A 129 6.70 -11.25 14.23
N MET A 130 5.97 -10.14 14.15
CA MET A 130 6.52 -8.77 14.06
C MET A 130 6.48 -8.02 15.39
N MET A 131 5.61 -8.42 16.31
CA MET A 131 5.37 -7.73 17.59
C MET A 131 6.41 -8.07 18.67
N LYS A 132 7.38 -8.94 18.37
CA LYS A 132 8.50 -9.22 19.26
C LYS A 132 9.40 -7.99 19.43
N PRO A 133 9.86 -7.66 20.66
CA PRO A 133 10.66 -6.46 20.91
C PRO A 133 11.89 -6.31 20.00
N GLU A 134 12.58 -7.41 19.70
CA GLU A 134 13.74 -7.42 18.81
C GLU A 134 13.41 -7.10 17.36
N ILE A 135 12.25 -7.53 16.87
CA ILE A 135 11.80 -7.24 15.50
C ILE A 135 11.32 -5.80 15.39
N LEU A 136 10.56 -5.31 16.38
CA LEU A 136 10.15 -3.90 16.45
C LEU A 136 11.35 -2.95 16.46
N ARG A 137 12.46 -3.32 17.13
CA ARG A 137 13.72 -2.54 17.07
C ARG A 137 14.29 -2.45 15.66
N HIS A 138 14.23 -3.53 14.87
CA HIS A 138 14.70 -3.50 13.48
C HIS A 138 13.80 -2.66 12.58
N VAL A 139 12.48 -2.78 12.73
CA VAL A 139 11.50 -1.94 12.03
C VAL A 139 11.74 -0.46 12.34
N ARG A 140 11.91 -0.12 13.62
CA ARG A 140 12.23 1.24 14.06
C ARG A 140 13.54 1.75 13.46
N ARG A 141 14.62 0.97 13.56
CA ARG A 141 15.94 1.34 13.01
C ARG A 141 15.89 1.69 11.53
N LEU A 142 15.21 0.85 10.73
CA LEU A 142 15.02 1.11 9.30
C LEU A 142 14.17 2.36 9.08
N SER A 143 13.09 2.49 9.85
CA SER A 143 12.17 3.63 9.77
C SER A 143 12.80 4.97 10.17
N GLU A 144 13.81 5.00 11.03
CA GLU A 144 14.52 6.23 11.43
C GLU A 144 15.40 6.79 10.31
N THR A 145 15.83 5.96 9.36
CA THR A 145 16.73 6.36 8.25
C THR A 145 16.02 6.44 6.90
N ALA A 146 14.84 5.84 6.76
CA ALA A 146 14.07 5.84 5.52
C ALA A 146 13.50 7.22 5.17
N ARG A 147 13.55 7.56 3.87
CA ARG A 147 12.92 8.76 3.30
C ARG A 147 11.41 8.68 3.43
N TYR A 148 10.81 7.50 3.24
CA TYR A 148 9.39 7.25 3.51
C TYR A 148 9.19 6.01 4.38
N VAL A 149 8.28 6.10 5.34
CA VAL A 149 7.88 5.00 6.22
C VAL A 149 6.42 4.70 5.97
N THR A 150 6.15 3.47 5.54
CA THR A 150 4.85 3.16 4.96
C THR A 150 4.27 1.85 5.45
N SER A 151 2.96 1.72 5.32
CA SER A 151 2.25 0.51 5.68
C SER A 151 0.95 0.34 4.90
N VAL A 152 0.46 -0.88 4.85
CA VAL A 152 -0.88 -1.21 4.38
C VAL A 152 -1.62 -1.96 5.48
N CYS A 153 -2.93 -1.76 5.60
CA CYS A 153 -3.80 -2.52 6.48
C CYS A 153 -3.35 -2.40 7.96
N THR A 154 -3.26 -3.50 8.69
CA THR A 154 -2.80 -3.53 10.08
C THR A 154 -1.29 -3.36 10.24
N GLY A 155 -0.52 -3.25 9.15
CA GLY A 155 0.91 -2.97 9.22
C GLY A 155 1.25 -1.64 9.90
N SER A 156 0.30 -0.69 9.91
CA SER A 156 0.43 0.55 10.67
C SER A 156 0.45 0.33 12.19
N ILE A 157 -0.14 -0.78 12.69
CA ILE A 157 -0.08 -1.15 14.11
C ILE A 157 1.36 -1.55 14.49
N ILE A 158 2.05 -2.32 13.64
CA ILE A 158 3.46 -2.69 13.85
C ILE A 158 4.34 -1.44 13.88
N LEU A 159 4.13 -0.51 12.93
CA LEU A 159 4.84 0.76 12.92
C LEU A 159 4.55 1.59 14.18
N ALA A 160 3.29 1.67 14.62
CA ALA A 160 2.92 2.38 15.83
C ALA A 160 3.55 1.75 17.08
N ALA A 161 3.51 0.41 17.19
CA ALA A 161 4.14 -0.35 18.28
C ALA A 161 5.66 -0.20 18.32
N SER A 162 6.31 0.01 17.17
CA SER A 162 7.75 0.34 17.11
C SER A 162 8.07 1.75 17.62
N GLY A 163 7.04 2.59 17.82
CA GLY A 163 7.13 3.95 18.35
C GLY A 163 7.28 5.04 17.29
N VAL A 164 7.41 4.69 16.01
CA VAL A 164 7.70 5.68 14.94
C VAL A 164 6.49 6.51 14.51
N LEU A 165 5.27 6.08 14.84
CA LEU A 165 4.02 6.80 14.51
C LEU A 165 3.45 7.64 15.67
N LYS A 166 4.19 7.84 16.77
CA LYS A 166 3.69 8.64 17.90
C LYS A 166 3.37 10.07 17.45
N GLY A 167 2.11 10.48 17.62
CA GLY A 167 1.59 11.79 17.21
C GLY A 167 1.40 11.94 15.69
N LYS A 168 1.41 10.85 14.92
CA LYS A 168 1.26 10.86 13.46
C LYS A 168 -0.08 10.30 13.02
N ARG A 169 -0.67 10.90 11.99
CA ARG A 169 -1.86 10.37 11.32
C ARG A 169 -1.49 9.11 10.55
N SER A 170 -2.33 8.08 10.64
CA SER A 170 -2.14 6.85 9.89
C SER A 170 -3.47 6.16 9.59
N ALA A 171 -3.59 5.65 8.37
CA ALA A 171 -4.62 4.71 7.97
C ALA A 171 -4.33 3.32 8.55
N CYS A 172 -5.38 2.51 8.62
CA CYS A 172 -5.31 1.12 9.02
C CYS A 172 -6.47 0.37 8.35
N HIS A 173 -6.50 -0.95 8.48
CA HIS A 173 -7.74 -1.68 8.27
C HIS A 173 -8.83 -1.16 9.20
N TRP A 174 -10.02 -0.88 8.66
CA TRP A 174 -11.14 -0.23 9.36
C TRP A 174 -11.47 -0.92 10.70
N ALA A 175 -11.45 -2.26 10.73
CA ALA A 175 -11.76 -3.06 11.92
C ALA A 175 -10.78 -2.83 13.09
N PHE A 176 -9.58 -2.34 12.82
CA PHE A 176 -8.51 -2.16 13.82
C PHE A 176 -8.06 -0.70 13.96
N LEU A 177 -8.71 0.23 13.25
CA LEU A 177 -8.25 1.61 13.10
C LEU A 177 -7.99 2.29 14.45
N ASN A 178 -8.87 2.12 15.43
CA ASN A 178 -8.75 2.75 16.73
C ASN A 178 -7.71 2.10 17.65
N VAL A 179 -7.18 0.90 17.32
CA VAL A 179 -6.05 0.27 18.04
C VAL A 179 -4.79 1.14 17.95
N LEU A 180 -4.63 1.93 16.87
CA LEU A 180 -3.51 2.86 16.70
C LEU A 180 -3.36 3.85 17.88
N LYS A 181 -4.47 4.22 18.55
CA LYS A 181 -4.46 5.14 19.69
C LYS A 181 -3.65 4.61 20.87
N GLU A 182 -3.61 3.29 21.05
CA GLU A 182 -2.89 2.64 22.17
C GLU A 182 -1.38 2.83 22.07
N TYR A 183 -0.89 3.03 20.84
CA TYR A 183 0.51 3.29 20.55
C TYR A 183 0.81 4.77 20.25
N GLY A 184 -0.17 5.65 20.51
CA GLY A 184 -0.04 7.09 20.36
C GLY A 184 -0.10 7.61 18.93
N ALA A 185 -0.49 6.78 17.95
CA ALA A 185 -0.80 7.24 16.59
C ALA A 185 -2.22 7.82 16.54
N ILE A 186 -2.46 8.74 15.60
CA ILE A 186 -3.74 9.40 15.37
C ILE A 186 -4.46 8.62 14.26
N PRO A 187 -5.56 7.91 14.55
CA PRO A 187 -6.23 7.15 13.51
C PRO A 187 -6.95 8.06 12.52
N ASP A 188 -6.84 7.73 11.24
CA ASP A 188 -7.51 8.44 10.16
C ASP A 188 -8.21 7.43 9.23
N PRO A 189 -9.54 7.53 9.01
CA PRO A 189 -10.29 6.55 8.23
C PRO A 189 -10.12 6.70 6.72
N ALA A 190 -9.34 7.66 6.23
CA ALA A 190 -9.09 7.81 4.80
C ALA A 190 -8.40 6.57 4.22
N ARG A 191 -8.72 6.26 2.95
CA ARG A 191 -8.16 5.10 2.23
C ARG A 191 -6.63 5.17 2.11
N ILE A 192 -6.10 6.37 1.93
CA ILE A 192 -4.67 6.69 1.94
C ILE A 192 -4.48 7.90 2.84
N VAL A 193 -3.48 7.85 3.72
CA VAL A 193 -3.14 8.95 4.63
C VAL A 193 -1.66 9.27 4.48
N LYS A 194 -1.34 10.55 4.29
CA LYS A 194 0.02 11.10 4.31
C LYS A 194 0.18 12.07 5.48
N ASP A 195 1.25 11.91 6.24
CA ASP A 195 1.70 12.81 7.32
C ASP A 195 3.22 12.98 7.20
N GLY A 196 3.65 14.00 6.45
CA GLY A 196 5.06 14.21 6.13
C GLY A 196 5.66 13.01 5.37
N ARG A 197 6.61 12.32 6.03
CA ARG A 197 7.28 11.13 5.48
C ARG A 197 6.54 9.81 5.75
N PHE A 198 5.42 9.85 6.47
CA PHE A 198 4.61 8.68 6.76
C PHE A 198 3.47 8.58 5.76
N MET A 199 3.33 7.43 5.09
CA MET A 199 2.23 7.18 4.16
C MET A 199 1.62 5.82 4.43
N SER A 200 0.30 5.73 4.49
CA SER A 200 -0.38 4.48 4.84
C SER A 200 -1.59 4.25 3.96
N GLY A 201 -1.78 3.00 3.55
CA GLY A 201 -3.02 2.51 2.95
C GLY A 201 -3.89 1.84 4.01
N GLY A 202 -5.20 1.99 3.86
CA GLY A 202 -6.20 1.30 4.68
C GLY A 202 -6.25 -0.22 4.43
N GLY A 203 -7.43 -0.81 4.48
CA GLY A 203 -7.58 -2.26 4.36
C GLY A 203 -7.15 -2.84 3.01
N VAL A 204 -6.29 -3.85 3.05
CA VAL A 204 -5.97 -4.82 1.98
C VAL A 204 -5.74 -4.20 0.59
N THR A 205 -6.80 -4.04 -0.20
CA THR A 205 -6.72 -3.52 -1.58
C THR A 205 -6.30 -2.06 -1.65
N ALA A 206 -6.39 -1.32 -0.54
CA ALA A 206 -5.85 0.03 -0.44
C ALA A 206 -4.35 0.09 -0.76
N GLY A 207 -3.63 -1.03 -0.65
CA GLY A 207 -2.23 -1.12 -1.04
C GLY A 207 -1.96 -0.80 -2.51
N ILE A 208 -2.90 -1.05 -3.43
CA ILE A 208 -2.72 -0.72 -4.85
C ILE A 208 -2.81 0.79 -5.05
N ASP A 209 -3.86 1.44 -4.51
CA ASP A 209 -4.03 2.89 -4.58
C ASP A 209 -2.90 3.63 -3.85
N PHE A 210 -2.49 3.12 -2.67
CA PHE A 210 -1.31 3.61 -1.96
C PHE A 210 -0.05 3.47 -2.82
N GLY A 211 0.13 2.36 -3.52
CA GLY A 211 1.23 2.15 -4.46
C GLY A 211 1.28 3.24 -5.54
N MET A 212 0.13 3.62 -6.10
CA MET A 212 0.04 4.72 -7.07
C MET A 212 0.35 6.08 -6.44
N ALA A 213 -0.17 6.35 -5.24
CA ALA A 213 0.10 7.59 -4.54
C ALA A 213 1.59 7.76 -4.22
N ILE A 214 2.24 6.72 -3.70
CA ILE A 214 3.67 6.80 -3.42
C ILE A 214 4.52 6.79 -4.68
N ALA A 215 4.09 6.14 -5.77
CA ALA A 215 4.71 6.28 -7.08
C ALA A 215 4.77 7.75 -7.52
N ALA A 216 3.65 8.47 -7.37
CA ALA A 216 3.59 9.90 -7.70
C ALA A 216 4.52 10.75 -6.80
N GLU A 217 4.62 10.42 -5.51
CA GLU A 217 5.54 11.08 -4.57
C GLU A 217 7.02 10.84 -4.87
N LEU A 218 7.33 9.68 -5.45
CA LEU A 218 8.71 9.26 -5.70
C LEU A 218 9.21 9.69 -7.08
N ARG A 219 8.34 9.64 -8.10
CA ARG A 219 8.69 9.81 -9.53
C ARG A 219 7.78 10.78 -10.30
N GLY A 220 6.84 11.43 -9.63
CA GLY A 220 5.90 12.38 -10.22
C GLY A 220 4.66 11.71 -10.83
N ALA A 221 3.64 12.54 -11.07
CA ALA A 221 2.32 12.09 -11.53
C ALA A 221 2.37 11.33 -12.87
N GLN A 222 3.22 11.76 -13.81
CA GLN A 222 3.36 11.11 -15.11
C GLN A 222 3.77 9.63 -14.96
N ALA A 223 4.82 9.33 -14.18
CA ALA A 223 5.27 7.95 -13.98
C ALA A 223 4.19 7.09 -13.32
N ALA A 224 3.45 7.63 -12.35
CA ALA A 224 2.35 6.92 -11.72
C ALA A 224 1.20 6.62 -12.70
N GLN A 225 0.84 7.58 -13.56
CA GLN A 225 -0.19 7.40 -14.60
C GLN A 225 0.23 6.39 -15.68
N GLU A 226 1.51 6.41 -16.07
CA GLU A 226 2.06 5.41 -17.00
C GLU A 226 1.97 4.00 -16.42
N VAL A 227 2.33 3.81 -15.14
CA VAL A 227 2.16 2.52 -14.46
C VAL A 227 0.69 2.14 -14.34
N GLN A 228 -0.19 3.07 -13.95
CA GLN A 228 -1.63 2.84 -13.88
C GLN A 228 -2.19 2.30 -15.19
N LEU A 229 -1.79 2.91 -16.32
CA LEU A 229 -2.19 2.44 -17.64
C LEU A 229 -1.57 1.09 -17.99
N LEU A 230 -0.28 0.89 -17.68
CA LEU A 230 0.46 -0.35 -17.97
C LEU A 230 -0.17 -1.58 -17.30
N VAL A 231 -0.60 -1.45 -16.05
CA VAL A 231 -1.29 -2.53 -15.32
C VAL A 231 -2.80 -2.53 -15.52
N GLN A 232 -3.32 -1.62 -16.35
CA GLN A 232 -4.75 -1.42 -16.59
C GLN A 232 -5.55 -1.29 -15.27
N TYR A 233 -5.04 -0.51 -14.32
CA TYR A 233 -5.69 -0.32 -13.03
C TYR A 233 -6.90 0.61 -13.16
N ASP A 234 -8.03 -0.01 -13.47
CA ASP A 234 -9.34 0.60 -13.67
C ASP A 234 -10.42 -0.24 -12.94
N PRO A 235 -10.48 -0.15 -11.60
CA PRO A 235 -11.34 -1.03 -10.82
C PRO A 235 -12.82 -0.71 -11.07
N GLN A 236 -13.60 -1.75 -11.36
CA GLN A 236 -15.07 -1.71 -11.45
C GLN A 236 -15.67 -2.74 -10.48
N PRO A 237 -15.71 -2.46 -9.16
CA PRO A 237 -16.27 -3.39 -8.19
C PRO A 237 -17.75 -3.67 -8.50
N PRO A 238 -18.19 -4.95 -8.55
CA PRO A 238 -19.58 -5.29 -8.85
C PRO A 238 -20.55 -4.98 -7.69
N PHE A 239 -20.04 -4.61 -6.53
CA PHE A 239 -20.82 -4.27 -5.33
C PHE A 239 -20.22 -3.05 -4.61
N HIS A 240 -21.07 -2.30 -3.91
CA HIS A 240 -20.68 -1.15 -3.10
C HIS A 240 -20.69 -1.49 -1.60
N ALA A 241 -19.83 -2.42 -1.18
CA ALA A 241 -19.76 -2.91 0.20
C ALA A 241 -18.33 -2.95 0.77
N GLY A 242 -17.39 -2.26 0.13
CA GLY A 242 -15.97 -2.24 0.54
C GLY A 242 -15.66 -1.32 1.74
N ASN A 243 -16.60 -0.47 2.14
CA ASN A 243 -16.49 0.45 3.26
C ASN A 243 -17.65 0.20 4.24
N PRO A 244 -17.41 0.01 5.55
CA PRO A 244 -18.48 -0.23 6.52
C PRO A 244 -19.50 0.90 6.61
N LEU A 245 -19.15 2.13 6.20
CA LEU A 245 -20.09 3.26 6.16
C LEU A 245 -21.08 3.17 4.98
N ASP A 246 -20.67 2.53 3.89
CA ASP A 246 -21.43 2.47 2.65
C ASP A 246 -22.13 1.11 2.45
N ALA A 247 -21.63 0.06 3.12
CA ALA A 247 -22.15 -1.29 2.99
C ALA A 247 -23.61 -1.43 3.51
N PRO A 248 -24.46 -2.25 2.87
CA PRO A 248 -25.81 -2.49 3.34
C PRO A 248 -25.83 -2.98 4.80
N PRO A 249 -26.72 -2.47 5.68
CA PRO A 249 -26.69 -2.79 7.11
C PRO A 249 -26.66 -4.29 7.42
N LYS A 250 -27.45 -5.09 6.69
CA LYS A 250 -27.46 -6.55 6.84
C LYS A 250 -26.09 -7.19 6.60
N ILE A 251 -25.33 -6.70 5.61
CA ILE A 251 -24.00 -7.20 5.27
C ILE A 251 -22.98 -6.72 6.30
N ARG A 252 -23.00 -5.42 6.62
CA ARG A 252 -22.15 -4.82 7.64
C ARG A 252 -22.28 -5.52 8.99
N ASP A 253 -23.50 -5.71 9.48
CA ASP A 253 -23.77 -6.31 10.78
C ASP A 253 -23.40 -7.81 10.80
N ALA A 254 -23.49 -8.50 9.65
CA ALA A 254 -22.98 -9.87 9.53
C ALA A 254 -21.45 -9.92 9.63
N VAL A 255 -20.74 -8.97 9.02
CA VAL A 255 -19.28 -8.87 9.12
C VAL A 255 -18.84 -8.50 10.56
N PHE A 256 -19.56 -7.61 11.24
CA PHE A 256 -19.28 -7.28 12.65
C PHE A 256 -19.36 -8.50 13.57
N LYS A 257 -20.26 -9.45 13.30
CA LYS A 257 -20.34 -10.72 14.06
C LYS A 257 -19.12 -11.63 13.82
N ILE A 258 -18.55 -11.60 12.62
CA ILE A 258 -17.34 -12.37 12.27
C ILE A 258 -16.10 -11.70 12.86
N LEU A 259 -16.12 -10.38 13.02
CA LEU A 259 -15.01 -9.55 13.50
C LEU A 259 -15.42 -8.77 14.76
N PRO A 260 -15.47 -9.40 15.95
CA PRO A 260 -15.92 -8.72 17.17
C PRO A 260 -15.08 -7.47 17.51
N GLY A 261 -15.76 -6.37 17.85
CA GLY A 261 -15.14 -5.08 18.18
C GLY A 261 -14.81 -4.21 16.96
N SER A 262 -14.99 -4.74 15.74
CA SER A 262 -14.71 -4.03 14.49
C SER A 262 -15.65 -2.85 14.24
N GLU A 263 -16.87 -2.87 14.81
CA GLU A 263 -17.84 -1.77 14.74
C GLU A 263 -17.31 -0.47 15.36
N ASN A 264 -16.36 -0.60 16.30
CA ASN A 264 -15.67 0.53 16.93
C ASN A 264 -14.22 0.67 16.44
N GLY A 265 -13.81 -0.09 15.42
CA GLY A 265 -12.42 -0.14 14.97
C GLY A 265 -11.44 -0.67 16.02
N LEU A 266 -11.92 -1.49 16.97
CA LEU A 266 -11.18 -2.01 18.12
C LEU A 266 -11.07 -3.54 18.11
N MET A 267 -11.24 -4.17 16.94
CA MET A 267 -10.91 -5.58 16.78
C MET A 267 -9.44 -5.81 17.17
N ARG A 268 -9.16 -6.91 17.86
CA ARG A 268 -7.81 -7.21 18.36
C ARG A 268 -7.05 -8.09 17.37
N PRO A 269 -5.82 -7.71 16.96
CA PRO A 269 -4.97 -8.61 16.20
C PRO A 269 -4.45 -9.72 17.11
N ILE A 270 -3.99 -10.82 16.52
CA ILE A 270 -3.21 -11.82 17.24
C ILE A 270 -1.78 -11.27 17.42
N LEU A 271 -1.23 -11.40 18.63
CA LEU A 271 0.04 -10.82 19.07
C LEU A 271 0.98 -11.89 19.64
#